data_AF-A0A9Q1I154-F1
#
_entry.id   AF-A0A9Q1I154-F1
#
_cell.length_a   1.000
_cell.length_b   1.000
_cell.length_c   1.000
_cell.angle_alpha   90.00
_cell.angle_beta   90.00
_cell.angle_gamma   90.00
#
_symmetry.space_group_name_H-M   'P 1'
#
loop_
_entity.id
_entity.type
_entity.pdbx_description
1 polymer ?
#
loop_
_entity_poly.entity_id
_entity_poly.type
_entity_poly.pdbx_seq_one_letter_code
_entity_poly.pdbx_strand_id
1 'polypeptide(L)'
;MGLPVVIFALALTTVAMALDNGLMRTPPMGWLAWERYRCDIDCDNDPKNCISETLFRDMADRLAEDGWRELGYTYVNIDDCWSSKKRDGKGRLQPDPKRFPGGIPELARYVHDRGLLLGIYGDLGTFTCMGYPGTTLDNIETDAQTFADWGIDMLKFDGCYSNATEQEKGYPLMSKALNATGRPIGYSCSWPAYQGGLPPKVNYTQLGEICNLWRNYGDIQDSWDSVLNIVDWFFNHQDILQTTAGPGRWNDPDMLVIGDFGLSLDQSRSQMALWAIMAAPLFMSNDLRTLNSEARTILQNKAVIAINQDKMGVQGRRLLKEKSEIEVFWRPLSNSDSALVFFSRRSDMPYRYTTSLGKLNYKAGSYKVYDVFSEKLMPGLSDTTDFTVSINPSGVVMWYISPLVPLSFRQNYRVSSLHGGLELPFPL
;
A
#
# COMPACT_ATOMS: atom_id res chain seq x y z
N MET A 1 18.99 -64.98 -18.44
CA MET A 1 18.07 -63.81 -18.54
C MET A 1 18.21 -63.02 -17.25
N GLY A 2 19.06 -61.99 -17.25
CA GLY A 2 19.31 -61.14 -16.07
C GLY A 2 18.38 -59.93 -16.11
N LEU A 3 17.63 -59.72 -15.02
CA LEU A 3 16.76 -58.56 -14.82
C LEU A 3 17.62 -57.32 -14.48
N PRO A 4 17.42 -56.14 -15.11
CA PRO A 4 18.12 -54.94 -14.70
C PRO A 4 17.45 -54.32 -13.48
N VAL A 5 18.24 -54.00 -12.46
CA VAL A 5 17.84 -53.19 -11.30
C VAL A 5 17.88 -51.73 -11.71
N VAL A 6 16.73 -51.07 -11.72
CA VAL A 6 16.61 -49.62 -11.95
C VAL A 6 16.73 -48.92 -10.60
N ILE A 7 17.84 -48.20 -10.40
CA ILE A 7 18.06 -47.34 -9.24
C ILE A 7 17.38 -46.00 -9.52
N PHE A 8 16.31 -45.69 -8.77
CA PHE A 8 15.72 -44.35 -8.76
C PHE A 8 16.58 -43.42 -7.91
N ALA A 9 17.27 -42.48 -8.55
CA ALA A 9 17.89 -41.35 -7.88
C ALA A 9 16.78 -40.36 -7.47
N LEU A 10 16.53 -40.22 -6.15
CA LEU A 10 15.74 -39.11 -5.64
C LEU A 10 16.55 -37.81 -5.81
N ALA A 11 16.17 -37.01 -6.80
CA ALA A 11 16.60 -35.63 -6.87
C ALA A 11 15.88 -34.85 -5.75
N LEU A 12 16.62 -34.38 -4.74
CA LEU A 12 16.14 -33.34 -3.84
C LEU A 12 15.91 -32.07 -4.67
N THR A 13 14.67 -31.84 -5.07
CA THR A 13 14.25 -30.54 -5.56
C THR A 13 14.29 -29.57 -4.39
N THR A 14 15.26 -28.66 -4.39
CA THR A 14 15.18 -27.45 -3.58
C THR A 14 13.96 -26.67 -4.08
N VAL A 15 12.84 -26.82 -3.38
CA VAL A 15 11.67 -25.95 -3.59
C VAL A 15 12.14 -24.55 -3.20
N ALA A 16 12.29 -23.67 -4.19
CA ALA A 16 12.44 -22.25 -3.91
C ALA A 16 11.18 -21.83 -3.13
N MET A 17 11.34 -21.57 -1.84
CA MET A 17 10.26 -21.07 -1.02
C MET A 17 10.01 -19.62 -1.42
N ALA A 18 9.06 -19.40 -2.33
CA ALA A 18 8.46 -18.10 -2.48
C ALA A 18 7.83 -17.68 -1.14
N LEU A 19 7.91 -16.40 -0.80
CA LEU A 19 7.27 -15.72 0.32
C LEU A 19 5.75 -15.67 0.08
N ASP A 20 5.12 -16.83 -0.02
CA ASP A 20 3.67 -16.98 0.08
C ASP A 20 3.29 -17.07 1.56
N ASN A 21 3.66 -16.03 2.34
CA ASN A 21 3.55 -15.99 3.80
C ASN A 21 2.11 -15.75 4.32
N GLY A 22 1.12 -15.73 3.43
CA GLY A 22 -0.29 -15.53 3.78
C GLY A 22 -0.71 -14.08 4.03
N LEU A 23 0.23 -13.13 4.06
CA LEU A 23 -0.03 -11.74 4.42
C LEU A 23 -0.37 -10.87 3.21
N MET A 24 -0.92 -9.67 3.49
CA MET A 24 -1.15 -8.59 2.51
C MET A 24 -1.87 -9.06 1.24
N ARG A 25 -2.91 -9.89 1.39
CA ARG A 25 -3.75 -10.36 0.27
C ARG A 25 -4.54 -9.23 -0.39
N THR A 26 -4.68 -8.11 0.30
CA THR A 26 -5.02 -6.78 -0.22
C THR A 26 -3.87 -5.82 0.15
N PRO A 27 -3.75 -4.64 -0.51
CA PRO A 27 -2.71 -3.68 -0.16
C PRO A 27 -2.78 -3.32 1.33
N PRO A 28 -1.65 -3.25 2.05
CA PRO A 28 -1.68 -2.94 3.47
C PRO A 28 -2.16 -1.50 3.71
N MET A 29 -2.88 -1.30 4.81
CA MET A 29 -3.39 0.00 5.24
C MET A 29 -2.93 0.28 6.67
N GLY A 30 -2.51 1.52 6.94
CA GLY A 30 -2.07 1.90 8.27
C GLY A 30 -1.49 3.29 8.31
N TRP A 31 -0.55 3.48 9.21
CA TRP A 31 0.14 4.74 9.45
C TRP A 31 1.66 4.50 9.56
N LEU A 32 2.46 5.40 9.03
CA LEU A 32 3.92 5.33 9.00
C LEU A 32 4.50 6.70 9.36
N ALA A 33 5.47 6.76 10.27
CA ALA A 33 5.94 8.02 10.85
C ALA A 33 6.71 8.96 9.90
N TRP A 34 7.28 8.46 8.79
CA TRP A 34 8.39 9.10 8.10
C TRP A 34 8.07 10.47 7.51
N GLU A 35 7.05 10.60 6.66
CA GLU A 35 6.82 11.85 5.92
C GLU A 35 6.56 13.02 6.88
N ARG A 36 5.67 12.82 7.86
CA ARG A 36 5.27 13.89 8.78
C ARG A 36 6.25 14.17 9.90
N TYR A 37 6.89 13.14 10.47
CA TYR A 37 7.71 13.25 11.69
C TYR A 37 9.22 13.10 11.43
N ARG A 38 9.60 12.53 10.28
CA ARG A 38 10.98 12.43 9.81
C ARG A 38 11.89 11.84 10.90
N CYS A 39 13.05 12.46 11.11
CA CYS A 39 14.04 12.08 12.11
C CYS A 39 14.08 13.10 13.27
N ASP A 40 12.93 13.64 13.69
CA ASP A 40 12.90 14.48 14.88
C ASP A 40 13.17 13.65 16.14
N ILE A 41 14.27 13.93 16.83
CA ILE A 41 14.68 13.23 18.05
C ILE A 41 14.80 14.18 19.25
N ASP A 42 14.45 15.45 19.08
CA ASP A 42 14.55 16.46 20.12
C ASP A 42 13.33 16.44 21.04
N CYS A 43 13.20 15.37 21.82
CA CYS A 43 12.08 15.21 22.75
C CYS A 43 12.11 16.18 23.94
N ASP A 44 13.22 16.90 24.17
CA ASP A 44 13.29 17.90 25.23
C ASP A 44 12.54 19.18 24.81
N ASN A 45 12.64 19.56 23.53
CA ASN A 45 11.99 20.76 23.01
C ASN A 45 10.70 20.49 22.21
N ASP A 46 10.56 19.31 21.60
CA ASP A 46 9.34 18.87 20.89
C ASP A 46 8.86 17.47 21.34
N PRO A 47 8.46 17.32 22.63
CA PRO A 47 8.09 16.03 23.21
C PRO A 47 6.84 15.39 22.58
N LYS A 48 6.05 16.14 21.82
CA LYS A 48 4.82 15.64 21.20
C LYS A 48 5.05 15.10 19.79
N ASN A 49 6.12 15.49 19.11
CA ASN A 49 6.36 15.13 17.72
C ASN A 49 7.66 14.33 17.52
N CYS A 50 8.59 14.38 18.47
CA CYS A 50 9.79 13.57 18.36
C CYS A 50 9.45 12.06 18.25
N ILE A 51 10.28 11.33 17.51
CA ILE A 51 10.21 9.87 17.34
C ILE A 51 10.44 9.21 18.69
N SER A 52 9.35 8.83 19.35
CA SER A 52 9.32 8.32 20.71
C SER A 52 8.19 7.31 20.90
N GLU A 53 8.30 6.47 21.91
CA GLU A 53 7.25 5.53 22.31
C GLU A 53 5.90 6.23 22.53
N THR A 54 5.90 7.43 23.11
CA THR A 54 4.67 8.23 23.31
C THR A 54 3.98 8.56 21.99
N LEU A 55 4.73 8.98 20.96
CA LEU A 55 4.17 9.27 19.65
C LEU A 55 3.43 8.06 19.07
N PHE A 56 4.06 6.88 19.09
CA PHE A 56 3.44 5.67 18.53
C PHE A 56 2.23 5.20 19.36
N ARG A 57 2.25 5.39 20.68
CA ARG A 57 1.10 5.10 21.55
C ARG A 57 -0.08 6.03 21.23
N ASP A 58 0.17 7.33 21.08
CA ASP A 58 -0.85 8.31 20.69
C ASP A 58 -1.49 7.94 19.34
N MET A 59 -0.68 7.57 18.34
CA MET A 59 -1.19 7.20 17.01
C MET A 59 -1.95 5.87 17.05
N ALA A 60 -1.50 4.91 17.85
CA ALA A 60 -2.21 3.65 18.07
C ALA A 60 -3.57 3.89 18.76
N ASP A 61 -3.64 4.78 19.75
CA ASP A 61 -4.90 5.19 20.39
C ASP A 61 -5.86 5.81 19.36
N ARG A 62 -5.39 6.79 18.56
CA ARG A 62 -6.22 7.40 17.51
C ARG A 62 -6.71 6.40 16.48
N LEU A 63 -5.85 5.49 16.00
CA LEU A 63 -6.26 4.45 15.05
C LEU A 63 -7.35 3.53 15.63
N ALA A 64 -7.26 3.18 16.91
CA ALA A 64 -8.19 2.28 17.57
C ALA A 64 -9.50 2.95 18.01
N GLU A 65 -9.48 4.25 18.29
CA GLU A 65 -10.61 4.97 18.88
C GLU A 65 -11.40 5.81 17.87
N ASP A 66 -10.77 6.28 16.79
CA ASP A 66 -11.38 7.23 15.85
C ASP A 66 -11.94 6.57 14.57
N GLY A 67 -12.14 5.24 14.58
CA GLY A 67 -12.76 4.49 13.47
C GLY A 67 -11.81 4.02 12.36
N TRP A 68 -10.51 4.31 12.45
CA TRP A 68 -9.54 3.97 11.40
C TRP A 68 -9.31 2.46 11.30
N ARG A 69 -9.16 1.78 12.44
CA ARG A 69 -8.98 0.34 12.52
C ARG A 69 -10.15 -0.41 11.90
N GLU A 70 -11.38 0.03 12.16
CA GLU A 70 -12.62 -0.55 11.64
C GLU A 70 -12.72 -0.41 10.12
N LEU A 71 -12.08 0.62 9.56
CA LEU A 71 -11.95 0.84 8.11
C LEU A 71 -10.76 0.09 7.49
N GLY A 72 -9.94 -0.59 8.29
CA GLY A 72 -8.84 -1.44 7.85
C GLY A 72 -7.44 -0.85 8.04
N TYR A 73 -7.29 0.38 8.55
CA TYR A 73 -5.99 0.95 8.88
C TYR A 73 -5.44 0.31 10.16
N THR A 74 -4.70 -0.79 10.02
CA THR A 74 -4.29 -1.63 11.16
C THR A 74 -2.81 -1.54 11.50
N TYR A 75 -1.96 -1.12 10.57
CA TYR A 75 -0.51 -1.04 10.81
C TYR A 75 -0.11 0.29 11.47
N VAL A 76 0.75 0.22 12.50
CA VAL A 76 1.46 1.35 13.11
C VAL A 76 2.95 1.12 12.83
N ASN A 77 3.53 1.87 11.91
CA ASN A 77 4.88 1.58 11.41
C ASN A 77 5.89 2.62 11.92
N ILE A 78 6.87 2.13 12.68
CA ILE A 78 8.08 2.88 13.04
C ILE A 78 8.99 2.96 11.81
N ASP A 79 9.49 4.16 11.49
CA ASP A 79 10.49 4.37 10.44
C ASP A 79 11.90 4.60 11.04
N ASP A 80 12.83 5.20 10.30
CA ASP A 80 14.20 5.45 10.77
C ASP A 80 14.24 6.25 12.10
N CYS A 81 15.41 6.29 12.72
CA CYS A 81 15.71 7.07 13.93
C CYS A 81 15.11 6.55 15.24
N TRP A 82 14.52 5.35 15.27
CA TRP A 82 14.03 4.73 16.50
C TRP A 82 15.14 4.13 17.38
N SER A 83 16.22 3.64 16.78
CA SER A 83 17.23 2.83 17.46
C SER A 83 18.22 3.66 18.26
N SER A 84 18.88 3.02 19.22
CA SER A 84 20.11 3.56 19.81
C SER A 84 21.21 3.60 18.75
N LYS A 85 22.16 4.55 18.89
CA LYS A 85 23.36 4.61 18.03
C LYS A 85 24.32 3.42 18.22
N LYS A 86 24.05 2.52 19.17
CA LYS A 86 24.86 1.32 19.43
C LYS A 86 23.96 0.10 19.57
N ARG A 87 24.41 -1.02 19.03
CA ARG A 87 23.89 -2.36 19.36
C ARG A 87 24.20 -2.72 20.82
N ASP A 88 23.45 -3.67 21.38
CA ASP A 88 23.66 -4.16 22.74
C ASP A 88 24.98 -4.97 22.85
N GLY A 89 25.34 -5.40 24.07
CA GLY A 89 26.57 -6.18 24.30
C GLY A 89 26.61 -7.56 23.61
N LYS A 90 25.48 -8.01 23.04
CA LYS A 90 25.37 -9.24 22.25
C LYS A 90 25.25 -8.95 20.75
N GLY A 91 25.40 -7.70 20.32
CA GLY A 91 25.29 -7.30 18.92
C GLY A 91 23.86 -7.11 18.40
N ARG A 92 22.83 -7.16 19.25
CA ARG A 92 21.44 -6.95 18.80
C ARG A 92 21.10 -5.47 18.72
N LEU A 93 20.17 -5.12 17.82
CA LEU A 93 19.55 -3.80 17.83
C LEU A 93 18.87 -3.53 19.18
N GLN A 94 18.86 -2.28 19.60
CA GLN A 94 18.13 -1.82 20.78
C GLN A 94 17.54 -0.44 20.48
N PRO A 95 16.33 -0.13 21.00
CA PRO A 95 15.76 1.19 20.83
C PRO A 95 16.54 2.23 21.62
N ASP A 96 16.35 3.51 21.30
CA ASP A 96 16.88 4.59 22.13
C ASP A 96 16.25 4.53 23.53
N PRO A 97 17.05 4.36 24.62
CA PRO A 97 16.50 4.11 25.95
C PRO A 97 15.83 5.35 26.57
N LYS A 98 16.07 6.56 26.05
CA LYS A 98 15.38 7.76 26.53
C LYS A 98 14.03 7.93 25.86
N ARG A 99 13.96 7.67 24.55
CA ARG A 99 12.75 7.88 23.73
C ARG A 99 11.80 6.69 23.75
N PHE A 100 12.31 5.49 24.04
CA PHE A 100 11.55 4.24 24.16
C PHE A 100 11.90 3.52 25.47
N PRO A 101 11.57 4.11 26.63
CA PRO A 101 11.92 3.55 27.94
C PRO A 101 11.29 2.17 28.22
N GLY A 102 10.12 1.86 27.66
CA GLY A 102 9.49 0.53 27.74
C GLY A 102 10.09 -0.50 26.78
N GLY A 103 10.90 -0.05 25.83
CA GLY A 103 11.43 -0.86 24.74
C GLY A 103 10.37 -1.27 23.72
N ILE A 104 10.84 -1.85 22.59
CA ILE A 104 9.95 -2.27 21.50
C ILE A 104 8.96 -3.37 21.92
N PRO A 105 9.31 -4.40 22.72
CA PRO A 105 8.35 -5.42 23.13
C PRO A 105 7.13 -4.87 23.88
N GLU A 106 7.31 -3.85 24.72
CA GLU A 106 6.18 -3.25 25.44
C GLU A 106 5.29 -2.44 24.50
N LEU A 107 5.88 -1.69 23.57
CA LEU A 107 5.14 -0.96 22.54
C LEU A 107 4.37 -1.93 21.62
N ALA A 108 4.98 -3.04 21.20
CA ALA A 108 4.32 -4.09 20.41
C ALA A 108 3.08 -4.61 21.13
N ARG A 109 3.23 -4.99 22.41
CA ARG A 109 2.09 -5.41 23.24
C ARG A 109 1.01 -4.34 23.34
N TYR A 110 1.37 -3.07 23.54
CA TYR A 110 0.41 -1.97 23.62
C TYR A 110 -0.42 -1.80 22.34
N VAL A 111 0.23 -1.94 21.19
CA VAL A 111 -0.37 -1.87 19.86
C VAL A 111 -1.26 -3.10 19.61
N HIS A 112 -0.79 -4.30 19.98
CA HIS A 112 -1.57 -5.55 19.87
C HIS A 112 -2.81 -5.56 20.77
N ASP A 113 -2.71 -5.03 22.00
CA ASP A 113 -3.84 -4.88 22.94
C ASP A 113 -4.98 -4.01 22.36
N ARG A 114 -4.68 -3.24 21.30
CA ARG A 114 -5.64 -2.42 20.52
C ARG A 114 -6.09 -3.07 19.21
N GLY A 115 -5.72 -4.33 18.96
CA GLY A 115 -6.03 -5.00 17.70
C GLY A 115 -5.36 -4.37 16.48
N LEU A 116 -4.22 -3.71 16.69
CA LEU A 116 -3.36 -3.14 15.65
C LEU A 116 -2.10 -4.00 15.49
N LEU A 117 -1.32 -3.72 14.45
CA LEU A 117 -0.09 -4.42 14.08
C LEU A 117 1.08 -3.43 14.14
N LEU A 118 2.22 -3.81 14.73
CA LEU A 118 3.39 -2.95 14.84
C LEU A 118 4.40 -3.27 13.73
N GLY A 119 4.68 -2.28 12.87
CA GLY A 119 5.80 -2.34 11.95
C GLY A 119 7.06 -1.66 12.50
N ILE A 120 8.22 -2.09 12.01
CA ILE A 120 9.52 -1.49 12.32
C ILE A 120 10.34 -1.27 11.05
N TYR A 121 11.41 -0.50 11.20
CA TYR A 121 12.36 -0.17 10.16
C TYR A 121 13.74 -0.77 10.43
N GLY A 122 14.35 -1.30 9.37
CA GLY A 122 15.77 -1.60 9.27
C GLY A 122 16.32 -1.13 7.93
N ASP A 123 17.63 -1.23 7.75
CA ASP A 123 18.32 -0.85 6.52
C ASP A 123 19.35 -1.91 6.15
N LEU A 124 19.30 -2.39 4.91
CA LEU A 124 20.35 -3.24 4.36
C LEU A 124 21.58 -2.37 4.05
N GLY A 125 22.49 -2.31 5.00
CA GLY A 125 23.69 -1.50 4.89
C GLY A 125 24.45 -1.39 6.20
N THR A 126 25.55 -0.64 6.16
CA THR A 126 26.34 -0.37 7.38
C THR A 126 25.63 0.60 8.34
N PHE A 127 24.80 1.49 7.80
CA PHE A 127 23.98 2.42 8.55
C PHE A 127 22.59 2.54 7.90
N THR A 128 21.62 3.00 8.69
CA THR A 128 20.38 3.54 8.14
C THR A 128 20.64 4.83 7.37
N CYS A 129 19.71 5.26 6.53
CA CYS A 129 19.80 6.54 5.82
C CYS A 129 20.14 7.74 6.74
N MET A 130 19.64 7.75 8.00
CA MET A 130 19.94 8.78 9.01
C MET A 130 21.11 8.42 9.95
N GLY A 131 21.95 7.47 9.56
CA GLY A 131 23.20 7.14 10.25
C GLY A 131 23.01 6.39 11.56
N TYR A 132 21.92 5.63 11.73
CA TYR A 132 21.75 4.68 12.84
C TYR A 132 22.34 3.31 12.46
N PRO A 133 22.56 2.37 13.40
CA PRO A 133 23.11 1.06 13.06
C PRO A 133 22.27 0.34 12.01
N GLY A 134 22.88 0.02 10.87
CA GLY A 134 22.25 -0.76 9.81
C GLY A 134 22.31 -2.27 10.06
N THR A 135 21.63 -3.03 9.22
CA THR A 135 21.66 -4.49 9.15
C THR A 135 22.59 -4.90 8.01
N THR A 136 23.85 -5.16 8.35
CA THR A 136 24.84 -5.76 7.43
C THR A 136 24.52 -7.24 7.18
N LEU A 137 25.13 -7.83 6.14
CA LEU A 137 24.86 -9.23 5.74
C LEU A 137 25.05 -10.25 6.89
N ASP A 138 26.03 -10.02 7.77
CA ASP A 138 26.33 -10.84 8.95
C ASP A 138 25.33 -10.66 10.10
N ASN A 139 24.55 -9.58 10.11
CA ASN A 139 23.55 -9.30 11.14
C ASN A 139 22.12 -9.68 10.73
N ILE A 140 21.88 -10.10 9.48
CA ILE A 140 20.53 -10.39 8.96
C ILE A 140 19.77 -11.39 9.84
N GLU A 141 20.38 -12.53 10.18
CA GLU A 141 19.71 -13.56 10.99
C GLU A 141 19.43 -13.07 12.42
N THR A 142 20.39 -12.37 13.02
CA THR A 142 20.27 -11.79 14.36
C THR A 142 19.15 -10.74 14.41
N ASP A 143 19.07 -9.86 13.43
CA ASP A 143 18.07 -8.78 13.39
C ASP A 143 16.68 -9.33 13.08
N ALA A 144 16.56 -10.26 12.13
CA ALA A 144 15.29 -10.95 11.86
C ALA A 144 14.75 -11.63 13.12
N GLN A 145 15.60 -12.37 13.85
CA GLN A 145 15.19 -13.00 15.11
C GLN A 145 14.84 -11.96 16.18
N THR A 146 15.59 -10.86 16.27
CA THR A 146 15.30 -9.76 17.21
C THR A 146 13.91 -9.17 16.96
N PHE A 147 13.54 -8.93 15.70
CA PHE A 147 12.21 -8.42 15.35
C PHE A 147 11.10 -9.42 15.68
N ALA A 148 11.32 -10.71 15.41
CA ALA A 148 10.36 -11.75 15.75
C ALA A 148 10.16 -11.89 17.28
N ASP A 149 11.25 -11.86 18.05
CA ASP A 149 11.23 -11.90 19.52
C ASP A 149 10.48 -10.71 20.12
N TRP A 150 10.56 -9.54 19.47
CA TRP A 150 9.83 -8.33 19.89
C TRP A 150 8.36 -8.31 19.49
N GLY A 151 7.91 -9.27 18.67
CA GLY A 151 6.53 -9.31 18.21
C GLY A 151 6.22 -8.33 17.08
N ILE A 152 7.19 -8.00 16.24
CA ILE A 152 6.98 -7.14 15.07
C ILE A 152 6.13 -7.85 14.01
N ASP A 153 5.24 -7.12 13.35
CA ASP A 153 4.30 -7.64 12.33
C ASP A 153 4.68 -7.21 10.90
N MET A 154 5.52 -6.20 10.76
CA MET A 154 6.00 -5.71 9.47
C MET A 154 7.41 -5.14 9.58
N LEU A 155 8.27 -5.41 8.58
CA LEU A 155 9.58 -4.79 8.43
C LEU A 155 9.60 -3.98 7.12
N LYS A 156 9.86 -2.68 7.22
CA LYS A 156 10.41 -1.89 6.11
C LYS A 156 11.93 -2.04 6.12
N PHE A 157 12.51 -2.41 4.99
CA PHE A 157 13.94 -2.65 4.86
C PHE A 157 14.54 -1.80 3.75
N ASP A 158 15.22 -0.74 4.18
CA ASP A 158 15.84 0.23 3.30
C ASP A 158 17.17 -0.27 2.72
N GLY A 159 17.84 0.55 1.92
CA GLY A 159 19.06 0.16 1.21
C GLY A 159 20.13 1.23 1.16
N CYS A 160 20.14 2.18 2.10
CA CYS A 160 21.24 3.13 2.19
C CYS A 160 22.54 2.44 2.63
N TYR A 161 23.69 3.05 2.32
CA TYR A 161 24.99 2.53 2.75
C TYR A 161 25.28 1.05 2.39
N SER A 162 24.71 0.57 1.29
CA SER A 162 25.02 -0.70 0.64
C SER A 162 25.23 -0.51 -0.87
N ASN A 163 25.93 -1.45 -1.48
CA ASN A 163 26.11 -1.52 -2.94
C ASN A 163 25.18 -2.56 -3.58
N ALA A 164 25.09 -2.55 -4.91
CA ALA A 164 24.21 -3.45 -5.66
C ALA A 164 24.43 -4.94 -5.36
N THR A 165 25.68 -5.38 -5.11
CA THR A 165 25.99 -6.78 -4.77
C THR A 165 25.47 -7.16 -3.39
N GLU A 166 25.57 -6.23 -2.43
CA GLU A 166 25.02 -6.44 -1.09
C GLU A 166 23.49 -6.49 -1.14
N GLN A 167 22.86 -5.61 -1.91
CA GLN A 167 21.41 -5.58 -2.09
C GLN A 167 20.88 -6.86 -2.72
N GLU A 168 21.51 -7.34 -3.81
CA GLU A 168 21.14 -8.59 -4.48
C GLU A 168 21.19 -9.82 -3.55
N LYS A 169 22.08 -9.81 -2.55
CA LYS A 169 22.20 -10.89 -1.56
C LYS A 169 21.29 -10.67 -0.36
N GLY A 170 21.28 -9.46 0.20
CA GLY A 170 20.72 -9.17 1.51
C GLY A 170 19.19 -9.19 1.53
N TYR A 171 18.54 -8.67 0.49
CA TYR A 171 17.07 -8.69 0.43
C TYR A 171 16.49 -10.12 0.45
N PRO A 172 16.99 -11.06 -0.39
CA PRO A 172 16.59 -12.48 -0.30
C PRO A 172 16.98 -13.14 1.03
N LEU A 173 18.17 -12.84 1.58
CA LEU A 173 18.60 -13.40 2.86
C LEU A 173 17.70 -12.97 4.02
N MET A 174 17.29 -11.70 4.05
CA MET A 174 16.36 -11.19 5.06
C MET A 174 14.97 -11.84 4.91
N SER A 175 14.45 -12.00 3.69
CA SER A 175 13.20 -12.74 3.45
C SER A 175 13.25 -14.16 4.03
N LYS A 176 14.35 -14.88 3.76
CA LYS A 176 14.59 -16.22 4.31
C LYS A 176 14.71 -16.21 5.83
N ALA A 177 15.43 -15.24 6.39
CA ALA A 177 15.64 -15.13 7.83
C ALA A 177 14.33 -14.84 8.58
N LEU A 178 13.51 -13.90 8.07
CA LEU A 178 12.17 -13.62 8.62
C LEU A 178 11.29 -14.87 8.60
N ASN A 179 11.25 -15.59 7.48
CA ASN A 179 10.49 -16.84 7.37
C ASN A 179 10.99 -17.91 8.36
N ALA A 180 12.31 -18.02 8.57
CA ALA A 180 12.90 -18.99 9.50
C ALA A 180 12.54 -18.74 10.97
N THR A 181 12.15 -17.51 11.35
CA THR A 181 11.71 -17.20 12.72
C THR A 181 10.37 -17.87 13.09
N GLY A 182 9.58 -18.27 12.09
CA GLY A 182 8.24 -18.82 12.28
C GLY A 182 7.15 -17.79 12.61
N ARG A 183 7.50 -16.50 12.78
CA ARG A 183 6.54 -15.41 12.92
C ARG A 183 6.17 -14.85 11.53
N PRO A 184 4.88 -14.71 11.19
CA PRO A 184 4.48 -13.97 9.98
C PRO A 184 4.84 -12.50 10.13
N ILE A 185 5.83 -12.03 9.37
CA ILE A 185 6.24 -10.63 9.30
C ILE A 185 6.09 -10.16 7.86
N GLY A 186 5.28 -9.11 7.67
CA GLY A 186 5.13 -8.46 6.37
C GLY A 186 6.44 -7.81 5.95
N TYR A 187 6.86 -7.96 4.71
CA TYR A 187 8.19 -7.48 4.29
C TYR A 187 8.10 -6.45 3.16
N SER A 188 8.43 -5.20 3.48
CA SER A 188 8.46 -4.06 2.58
C SER A 188 9.90 -3.75 2.16
N CYS A 189 10.18 -3.90 0.87
CA CYS A 189 11.54 -3.83 0.34
C CYS A 189 11.78 -2.54 -0.44
N SER A 190 12.75 -1.72 -0.02
CA SER A 190 13.12 -0.53 -0.82
C SER A 190 14.02 -0.84 -2.01
N TRP A 191 14.44 -2.10 -2.19
CA TRP A 191 15.44 -2.53 -3.18
C TRP A 191 15.29 -1.89 -4.56
N PRO A 192 14.09 -1.87 -5.19
CA PRO A 192 13.96 -1.37 -6.55
C PRO A 192 14.30 0.11 -6.67
N ALA A 193 13.94 0.93 -5.68
CA ALA A 193 14.23 2.37 -5.68
C ALA A 193 15.74 2.64 -5.78
N TYR A 194 16.56 1.85 -5.09
CA TYR A 194 18.03 1.94 -5.14
C TYR A 194 18.65 1.39 -6.45
N GLN A 195 17.87 0.69 -7.26
CA GLN A 195 18.29 0.13 -8.55
C GLN A 195 17.65 0.85 -9.75
N GLY A 196 16.93 1.95 -9.52
CA GLY A 196 16.27 2.76 -10.55
C GLY A 196 14.89 2.27 -10.98
N GLY A 197 14.32 1.28 -10.28
CA GLY A 197 12.93 0.87 -10.40
C GLY A 197 12.55 0.08 -11.65
N LEU A 198 13.49 -0.21 -12.56
CA LEU A 198 13.19 -0.81 -13.86
C LEU A 198 14.11 -1.98 -14.23
N PRO A 199 13.61 -2.94 -15.03
CA PRO A 199 14.45 -3.92 -15.70
C PRO A 199 15.52 -3.26 -16.60
N PRO A 200 16.68 -3.91 -16.83
CA PRO A 200 17.04 -5.23 -16.34
C PRO A 200 17.62 -5.25 -14.91
N LYS A 201 17.86 -4.10 -14.29
CA LYS A 201 18.45 -4.03 -12.93
C LYS A 201 17.49 -4.53 -11.86
N VAL A 202 16.19 -4.33 -12.07
CA VAL A 202 15.14 -4.81 -11.17
C VAL A 202 14.46 -6.04 -11.76
N ASN A 203 14.47 -7.14 -11.02
CA ASN A 203 13.73 -8.36 -11.35
C ASN A 203 12.45 -8.45 -10.50
N TYR A 204 11.32 -8.02 -11.06
CA TYR A 204 10.04 -8.03 -10.35
C TYR A 204 9.48 -9.42 -10.08
N THR A 205 9.86 -10.45 -10.84
CA THR A 205 9.49 -11.83 -10.54
C THR A 205 10.12 -12.25 -9.20
N GLN A 206 11.41 -11.98 -9.02
CA GLN A 206 12.10 -12.27 -7.77
C GLN A 206 11.53 -11.46 -6.60
N LEU A 207 11.25 -10.16 -6.79
CA LEU A 207 10.63 -9.34 -5.75
C LEU A 207 9.28 -9.90 -5.29
N GLY A 208 8.45 -10.34 -6.23
CA GLY A 208 7.17 -10.99 -5.93
C GLY A 208 7.30 -12.35 -5.23
N GLU A 209 8.49 -12.95 -5.24
CA GLU A 209 8.81 -14.17 -4.49
C GLU A 209 9.42 -13.87 -3.12
N ILE A 210 9.92 -12.68 -2.84
CA ILE A 210 10.66 -12.41 -1.60
C ILE A 210 10.11 -11.26 -0.77
N CYS A 211 9.21 -10.43 -1.28
CA CYS A 211 8.68 -9.23 -0.62
C CYS A 211 7.16 -9.16 -0.74
N ASN A 212 6.49 -8.60 0.27
CA ASN A 212 5.05 -8.34 0.22
C ASN A 212 4.69 -7.02 -0.47
N LEU A 213 5.60 -6.06 -0.43
CA LEU A 213 5.53 -4.83 -1.20
C LEU A 213 6.93 -4.29 -1.43
N TRP A 214 7.07 -3.37 -2.39
CA TRP A 214 8.36 -2.76 -2.68
C TRP A 214 8.23 -1.31 -3.14
N ARG A 215 9.09 -0.44 -2.60
CA ARG A 215 9.21 0.95 -3.06
C ARG A 215 9.89 0.97 -4.42
N ASN A 216 9.17 1.44 -5.44
CA ASN A 216 9.69 1.46 -6.81
C ASN A 216 10.54 2.69 -7.13
N TYR A 217 10.22 3.81 -6.49
CA TYR A 217 10.68 5.14 -6.90
C TYR A 217 11.05 6.01 -5.70
N GLY A 218 11.45 7.26 -5.96
CA GLY A 218 11.91 8.20 -4.95
C GLY A 218 10.86 8.54 -3.88
N ASP A 219 11.35 9.07 -2.76
CA ASP A 219 10.51 9.41 -1.61
C ASP A 219 9.52 10.53 -1.92
N ILE A 220 8.28 10.32 -1.48
CA ILE A 220 7.27 11.36 -1.48
C ILE A 220 7.65 12.48 -0.50
N GLN A 221 7.33 13.70 -0.90
CA GLN A 221 7.43 14.90 -0.09
C GLN A 221 6.06 15.55 -0.06
N ASP A 222 5.75 16.29 1.01
CA ASP A 222 4.52 17.08 1.15
C ASP A 222 4.43 18.24 0.14
N SER A 223 4.16 17.89 -1.13
CA SER A 223 4.00 18.81 -2.25
C SER A 223 3.27 18.15 -3.40
N TRP A 224 2.47 18.92 -4.14
CA TRP A 224 1.80 18.42 -5.32
C TRP A 224 2.76 17.96 -6.43
N ASP A 225 3.90 18.64 -6.58
CA ASP A 225 4.92 18.26 -7.57
C ASP A 225 5.48 16.86 -7.28
N SER A 226 5.70 16.52 -6.00
CA SER A 226 6.15 15.17 -5.62
C SER A 226 5.10 14.11 -5.99
N VAL A 227 3.82 14.36 -5.66
CA VAL A 227 2.71 13.47 -6.03
C VAL A 227 2.65 13.27 -7.55
N LEU A 228 2.70 14.35 -8.33
CA LEU A 228 2.68 14.28 -9.79
C LEU A 228 3.87 13.52 -10.36
N ASN A 229 5.08 13.75 -9.84
CA ASN A 229 6.30 13.07 -10.29
C ASN A 229 6.19 11.55 -10.09
N ILE A 230 5.66 11.11 -8.94
CA ILE A 230 5.42 9.69 -8.66
C ILE A 230 4.35 9.13 -9.61
N VAL A 231 3.20 9.81 -9.73
CA VAL A 231 2.10 9.40 -10.63
C VAL A 231 2.60 9.27 -12.06
N ASP A 232 3.36 10.26 -12.56
CA ASP A 232 3.92 10.22 -13.90
C ASP A 232 4.90 9.06 -14.07
N TRP A 233 5.80 8.84 -13.12
CA TRP A 233 6.74 7.73 -13.21
C TRP A 233 6.02 6.38 -13.26
N PHE A 234 5.05 6.15 -12.36
CA PHE A 234 4.30 4.89 -12.33
C PHE A 234 3.50 4.65 -13.61
N PHE A 235 2.74 5.64 -14.08
CA PHE A 235 1.89 5.46 -15.26
C PHE A 235 2.63 5.56 -16.59
N ASN A 236 3.84 6.13 -16.63
CA ASN A 236 4.72 6.06 -17.80
C ASN A 236 5.41 4.69 -17.93
N HIS A 237 5.54 3.93 -16.83
CA HIS A 237 6.12 2.58 -16.81
C HIS A 237 5.08 1.48 -16.54
N GLN A 238 3.79 1.78 -16.74
CA GLN A 238 2.67 0.90 -16.36
C GLN A 238 2.70 -0.47 -17.05
N ASP A 239 3.22 -0.57 -18.27
CA ASP A 239 3.26 -1.84 -19.01
C ASP A 239 4.16 -2.88 -18.32
N ILE A 240 5.11 -2.41 -17.51
CA ILE A 240 5.94 -3.25 -16.64
C ILE A 240 5.23 -3.43 -15.31
N LEU A 241 4.98 -2.33 -14.59
CA LEU A 241 4.57 -2.35 -13.18
C LEU A 241 3.18 -2.94 -12.95
N GLN A 242 2.23 -2.75 -13.88
CA GLN A 242 0.85 -3.19 -13.67
C GLN A 242 0.73 -4.72 -13.51
N THR A 243 1.62 -5.47 -14.17
CA THR A 243 1.61 -6.94 -14.15
C THR A 243 2.34 -7.56 -12.95
N THR A 244 3.10 -6.75 -12.20
CA THR A 244 3.94 -7.23 -11.10
C THR A 244 3.19 -7.21 -9.76
N ALA A 245 2.16 -6.36 -9.64
CA ALA A 245 1.31 -6.27 -8.46
C ALA A 245 0.21 -7.36 -8.44
N GLY A 246 -0.15 -7.80 -7.24
CA GLY A 246 -1.25 -8.73 -6.98
C GLY A 246 -1.31 -9.14 -5.51
N PRO A 247 -2.28 -9.99 -5.12
CA PRO A 247 -2.42 -10.44 -3.74
C PRO A 247 -1.12 -10.98 -3.13
N GLY A 248 -0.65 -10.32 -2.07
CA GLY A 248 0.60 -10.65 -1.37
C GLY A 248 1.86 -10.00 -1.92
N ARG A 249 1.78 -9.18 -2.98
CA ARG A 249 2.93 -8.54 -3.64
C ARG A 249 2.54 -7.21 -4.33
N TRP A 250 2.92 -6.07 -3.76
CA TRP A 250 2.41 -4.76 -4.21
C TRP A 250 3.52 -3.80 -4.64
N ASN A 251 3.27 -3.01 -5.70
CA ASN A 251 4.06 -1.82 -5.95
C ASN A 251 3.71 -0.75 -4.92
N ASP A 252 4.72 -0.08 -4.37
CA ASP A 252 4.56 0.96 -3.36
C ASP A 252 5.00 2.33 -3.91
N PRO A 253 4.04 3.22 -4.26
CA PRO A 253 4.30 4.60 -4.66
C PRO A 253 4.54 5.55 -3.46
N ASP A 254 4.83 5.00 -2.28
CA ASP A 254 5.07 5.72 -1.03
C ASP A 254 3.79 6.24 -0.35
N MET A 255 3.97 6.88 0.80
CA MET A 255 2.91 7.26 1.75
C MET A 255 1.86 8.23 1.18
N LEU A 256 0.69 8.25 1.84
CA LEU A 256 -0.30 9.30 1.71
C LEU A 256 0.09 10.51 2.57
N VAL A 257 0.11 11.71 1.98
CA VAL A 257 0.41 12.99 2.65
C VAL A 257 -0.86 13.84 2.85
N ILE A 258 -2.00 13.15 2.85
CA ILE A 258 -3.32 13.78 3.01
C ILE A 258 -3.47 14.22 4.46
N GLY A 259 -3.74 15.51 4.65
CA GLY A 259 -3.93 16.10 5.98
C GLY A 259 -2.70 16.80 6.53
N ASP A 260 -1.59 16.80 5.79
CA ASP A 260 -0.41 17.62 6.07
C ASP A 260 -0.60 19.02 5.47
N PHE A 261 0.42 19.60 4.82
CA PHE A 261 0.47 21.04 4.54
C PHE A 261 0.52 21.39 3.05
N GLY A 262 1.04 20.50 2.21
CA GLY A 262 1.42 20.78 0.83
C GLY A 262 0.35 20.46 -0.22
N LEU A 263 -0.72 19.75 0.16
CA LEU A 263 -1.82 19.41 -0.74
C LEU A 263 -3.09 20.22 -0.46
N SER A 264 -3.66 20.78 -1.52
CA SER A 264 -5.04 21.30 -1.48
C SER A 264 -6.07 20.18 -1.29
N LEU A 265 -7.32 20.54 -1.01
CA LEU A 265 -8.43 19.58 -0.92
C LEU A 265 -8.58 18.73 -2.20
N ASP A 266 -8.54 19.36 -3.37
CA ASP A 266 -8.67 18.65 -4.65
C ASP A 266 -7.46 17.76 -4.93
N GLN A 267 -6.25 18.18 -4.55
CA GLN A 267 -5.03 17.38 -4.68
C GLN A 267 -5.01 16.18 -3.72
N SER A 268 -5.54 16.35 -2.51
CA SER A 268 -5.71 15.27 -1.54
C SER A 268 -6.68 14.20 -2.05
N ARG A 269 -7.80 14.60 -2.65
CA ARG A 269 -8.72 13.67 -3.34
C ARG A 269 -8.04 12.97 -4.51
N SER A 270 -7.24 13.71 -5.29
CA SER A 270 -6.46 13.16 -6.40
C SER A 270 -5.47 12.10 -5.93
N GLN A 271 -4.71 12.34 -4.86
CA GLN A 271 -3.79 11.35 -4.30
C GLN A 271 -4.53 10.08 -3.88
N MET A 272 -5.60 10.22 -3.07
CA MET A 272 -6.37 9.06 -2.59
C MET A 272 -6.94 8.23 -3.76
N ALA A 273 -7.51 8.89 -4.76
CA ALA A 273 -8.08 8.22 -5.93
C ALA A 273 -7.01 7.51 -6.78
N LEU A 274 -5.88 8.16 -7.04
CA LEU A 274 -4.82 7.59 -7.87
C LEU A 274 -4.09 6.45 -7.16
N TRP A 275 -3.87 6.53 -5.84
CA TRP A 275 -3.34 5.42 -5.04
C TRP A 275 -4.31 4.23 -5.03
N ALA A 276 -5.62 4.49 -4.92
CA ALA A 276 -6.63 3.45 -5.05
C ALA A 276 -6.63 2.80 -6.45
N ILE A 277 -6.46 3.57 -7.53
CA ILE A 277 -6.30 3.02 -8.88
C ILE A 277 -5.02 2.18 -9.00
N MET A 278 -3.91 2.61 -8.40
CA MET A 278 -2.64 1.88 -8.43
C MET A 278 -2.65 0.60 -7.57
N ALA A 279 -3.71 0.30 -6.83
CA ALA A 279 -3.71 -0.74 -5.80
C ALA A 279 -2.54 -0.57 -4.81
N ALA A 280 -2.23 0.68 -4.48
CA ALA A 280 -1.13 1.04 -3.61
C ALA A 280 -1.45 0.71 -2.15
N PRO A 281 -0.43 0.47 -1.30
CA PRO A 281 -0.57 0.62 0.14
C PRO A 281 -1.21 1.96 0.51
N LEU A 282 -2.06 1.96 1.54
CA LEU A 282 -2.62 3.19 2.11
C LEU A 282 -1.99 3.43 3.48
N PHE A 283 -0.68 3.72 3.49
CA PHE A 283 0.02 4.19 4.67
C PHE A 283 -0.11 5.70 4.79
N MET A 284 -0.89 6.17 5.75
CA MET A 284 -0.96 7.59 6.12
C MET A 284 0.34 7.99 6.81
N SER A 285 0.83 9.20 6.55
CA SER A 285 1.89 9.79 7.36
C SER A 285 1.50 11.22 7.71
N ASN A 286 0.70 11.37 8.76
CA ASN A 286 0.11 12.63 9.21
C ASN A 286 -0.11 12.62 10.73
N ASP A 287 -0.53 13.75 11.31
CA ASP A 287 -0.87 13.80 12.74
C ASP A 287 -2.36 13.48 12.99
N LEU A 288 -2.66 12.23 13.33
CA LEU A 288 -4.03 11.78 13.59
C LEU A 288 -4.70 12.47 14.78
N ARG A 289 -3.93 13.10 15.68
CA ARG A 289 -4.47 13.84 16.84
C ARG A 289 -5.08 15.16 16.42
N THR A 290 -4.66 15.72 15.29
CA THR A 290 -5.06 17.06 14.82
C THR A 290 -5.56 17.08 13.37
N LEU A 291 -5.78 15.90 12.77
CA LEU A 291 -6.24 15.75 11.39
C LEU A 291 -7.56 16.49 11.16
N ASN A 292 -7.58 17.39 10.18
CA ASN A 292 -8.77 18.17 9.84
C ASN A 292 -9.89 17.28 9.26
N SER A 293 -11.13 17.77 9.35
CA SER A 293 -12.32 16.99 8.95
C SER A 293 -12.39 16.65 7.47
N GLU A 294 -11.85 17.51 6.60
CA GLU A 294 -11.86 17.28 5.16
C GLU A 294 -10.90 16.14 4.77
N ALA A 295 -9.66 16.18 5.28
CA ALA A 295 -8.68 15.11 5.12
C ALA A 295 -9.19 13.80 5.73
N ARG A 296 -9.79 13.85 6.92
CA ARG A 296 -10.43 12.69 7.56
C ARG A 296 -11.52 12.08 6.68
N THR A 297 -12.38 12.89 6.09
CA THR A 297 -13.47 12.42 5.21
C THR A 297 -12.91 11.70 3.96
N ILE A 298 -11.81 12.20 3.39
CA ILE A 298 -11.16 11.57 2.23
C ILE A 298 -10.57 10.22 2.60
N LEU A 299 -9.77 10.19 3.66
CA LEU A 299 -9.06 8.99 4.11
C LEU A 299 -10.03 7.93 4.66
N GLN A 300 -11.17 8.33 5.23
CA GLN A 300 -12.20 7.40 5.73
C GLN A 300 -13.28 7.03 4.69
N ASN A 301 -13.14 7.46 3.43
CA ASN A 301 -14.14 7.16 2.40
C ASN A 301 -14.20 5.66 2.11
N LYS A 302 -15.25 5.00 2.61
CA LYS A 302 -15.47 3.56 2.47
C LYS A 302 -15.47 3.06 1.03
N ALA A 303 -15.98 3.86 0.09
CA ALA A 303 -16.04 3.46 -1.30
C ALA A 303 -14.64 3.48 -1.95
N VAL A 304 -13.81 4.49 -1.68
CA VAL A 304 -12.41 4.48 -2.16
C VAL A 304 -11.62 3.35 -1.50
N ILE A 305 -11.81 3.11 -0.20
CA ILE A 305 -11.15 2.00 0.52
C ILE A 305 -11.57 0.66 -0.10
N ALA A 306 -12.86 0.42 -0.35
CA ALA A 306 -13.33 -0.81 -0.97
C ALA A 306 -12.75 -1.03 -2.37
N ILE A 307 -12.59 0.04 -3.15
CA ILE A 307 -11.90 -0.01 -4.46
C ILE A 307 -10.42 -0.37 -4.27
N ASN A 308 -9.72 0.27 -3.32
CA ASN A 308 -8.33 -0.03 -3.02
C ASN A 308 -8.15 -1.50 -2.61
N GLN A 309 -9.01 -1.98 -1.70
CA GLN A 309 -9.02 -3.32 -1.09
C GLN A 309 -9.73 -4.39 -1.93
N ASP A 310 -10.01 -4.13 -3.20
CA ASP A 310 -10.63 -5.13 -4.07
C ASP A 310 -9.80 -6.43 -4.14
N LYS A 311 -10.45 -7.56 -3.87
CA LYS A 311 -9.81 -8.88 -3.70
C LYS A 311 -9.18 -9.43 -4.96
N MET A 312 -9.56 -8.93 -6.14
CA MET A 312 -8.90 -9.32 -7.38
C MET A 312 -7.46 -8.80 -7.41
N GLY A 313 -7.17 -7.71 -6.68
CA GLY A 313 -5.82 -7.19 -6.49
C GLY A 313 -5.13 -6.71 -7.76
N VAL A 314 -5.90 -6.40 -8.80
CA VAL A 314 -5.34 -5.93 -10.08
C VAL A 314 -5.07 -4.44 -10.00
N GLN A 315 -3.81 -4.05 -10.15
CA GLN A 315 -3.41 -2.65 -10.30
C GLN A 315 -4.02 -2.07 -11.59
N GLY A 316 -4.51 -0.84 -11.50
CA GLY A 316 -5.09 -0.10 -12.62
C GLY A 316 -4.05 0.49 -13.57
N ARG A 317 -4.52 1.24 -14.55
CA ARG A 317 -3.72 1.85 -15.61
C ARG A 317 -4.31 3.18 -16.07
N ARG A 318 -3.48 4.02 -16.68
CA ARG A 318 -3.94 5.17 -17.46
C ARG A 318 -4.42 4.70 -18.82
N LEU A 319 -5.67 5.03 -19.17
CA LEU A 319 -6.27 4.71 -20.46
C LEU A 319 -5.88 5.73 -21.53
N LEU A 320 -5.90 7.02 -21.20
CA LEU A 320 -5.63 8.09 -22.15
C LEU A 320 -5.14 9.38 -21.49
N LYS A 321 -4.51 10.22 -22.31
CA LYS A 321 -4.10 11.59 -22.03
C LYS A 321 -4.63 12.49 -23.16
N GLU A 322 -5.50 13.43 -22.83
CA GLU A 322 -6.08 14.35 -23.80
C GLU A 322 -5.23 15.61 -23.97
N LYS A 323 -5.35 16.28 -25.12
CA LYS A 323 -4.77 17.62 -25.34
C LYS A 323 -5.34 18.68 -24.39
N SER A 324 -6.52 18.44 -23.82
CA SER A 324 -7.15 19.30 -22.81
C SER A 324 -6.53 19.15 -21.41
N GLU A 325 -5.48 18.34 -21.27
CA GLU A 325 -4.82 18.01 -20.00
C GLU A 325 -5.71 17.21 -19.04
N ILE A 326 -6.67 16.47 -19.59
CA ILE A 326 -7.46 15.49 -18.86
C ILE A 326 -6.85 14.11 -19.07
N GLU A 327 -6.64 13.39 -17.98
CA GLU A 327 -6.24 11.99 -17.98
C GLU A 327 -7.38 11.12 -17.46
N VAL A 328 -7.53 9.92 -18.03
CA VAL A 328 -8.50 8.95 -17.56
C VAL A 328 -7.78 7.69 -17.14
N PHE A 329 -8.01 7.28 -15.89
CA PHE A 329 -7.45 6.07 -15.32
C PHE A 329 -8.54 5.07 -15.00
N TRP A 330 -8.18 3.80 -15.05
CA TRP A 330 -9.11 2.71 -14.90
C TRP A 330 -8.49 1.55 -14.13
N ARG A 331 -9.27 1.00 -13.20
CA ARG A 331 -8.90 -0.22 -12.45
C ARG A 331 -10.03 -1.24 -12.61
N PRO A 332 -9.77 -2.46 -13.11
CA PRO A 332 -10.74 -3.54 -13.04
C PRO A 332 -10.88 -4.02 -11.60
N LEU A 333 -12.11 -4.34 -11.20
CA LEU A 333 -12.44 -4.84 -9.87
C LEU A 333 -13.14 -6.21 -9.99
N SER A 334 -13.42 -6.83 -8.84
CA SER A 334 -14.18 -8.07 -8.75
C SER A 334 -15.58 -7.93 -9.40
N ASN A 335 -16.23 -9.04 -9.72
CA ASN A 335 -17.58 -9.08 -10.30
C ASN A 335 -17.75 -8.34 -11.63
N SER A 336 -16.67 -8.11 -12.38
CA SER A 336 -16.65 -7.28 -13.59
C SER A 336 -16.97 -5.79 -13.34
N ASP A 337 -16.88 -5.35 -12.09
CA ASP A 337 -16.93 -3.94 -11.74
C ASP A 337 -15.61 -3.24 -12.14
N SER A 338 -15.61 -1.91 -12.06
CA SER A 338 -14.40 -1.12 -12.29
C SER A 338 -14.45 0.22 -11.58
N ALA A 339 -13.27 0.80 -11.34
CA ALA A 339 -13.12 2.19 -10.95
C ALA A 339 -12.59 3.00 -12.12
N LEU A 340 -13.11 4.22 -12.28
CA LEU A 340 -12.72 5.17 -13.31
C LEU A 340 -12.40 6.51 -12.65
N VAL A 341 -11.23 7.07 -12.93
CA VAL A 341 -10.80 8.38 -12.41
C VAL A 341 -10.58 9.31 -13.58
N PHE A 342 -11.29 10.42 -13.60
CA PHE A 342 -11.04 11.55 -14.49
C PHE A 342 -10.21 12.58 -13.72
N PHE A 343 -9.00 12.81 -14.17
CA PHE A 343 -8.02 13.65 -13.48
C PHE A 343 -7.68 14.86 -14.35
N SER A 344 -7.64 16.05 -13.75
CA SER A 344 -7.26 17.28 -14.44
C SER A 344 -5.86 17.70 -14.06
N ARG A 345 -4.96 17.77 -15.05
CA ARG A 345 -3.65 18.42 -14.92
C ARG A 345 -3.70 19.93 -15.13
N ARG A 346 -4.87 20.47 -15.45
CA ARG A 346 -5.06 21.89 -15.68
C ARG A 346 -4.80 22.68 -14.39
N SER A 347 -4.40 23.93 -14.55
CA SER A 347 -4.15 24.89 -13.46
C SER A 347 -5.02 26.15 -13.56
N ASP A 348 -6.07 26.12 -14.38
CA ASP A 348 -6.94 27.27 -14.63
C ASP A 348 -8.26 27.21 -13.84
N MET A 349 -9.28 26.51 -14.35
CA MET A 349 -10.63 26.47 -13.78
C MET A 349 -11.30 25.11 -14.04
N PRO A 350 -12.49 24.84 -13.43
CA PRO A 350 -13.18 23.57 -13.66
C PRO A 350 -13.44 23.30 -15.14
N TYR A 351 -13.07 22.11 -15.59
CA TYR A 351 -13.19 21.69 -16.98
C TYR A 351 -14.33 20.69 -17.16
N ARG A 352 -15.19 20.96 -18.14
CA ARG A 352 -16.29 20.07 -18.52
C ARG A 352 -15.79 19.07 -19.56
N TYR A 353 -15.44 17.87 -19.12
CA TYR A 353 -14.99 16.79 -19.99
C TYR A 353 -16.19 15.94 -20.43
N THR A 354 -16.44 15.89 -21.74
CA THR A 354 -17.52 15.09 -22.34
C THR A 354 -16.96 13.87 -23.04
N THR A 355 -17.45 12.69 -22.67
CA THR A 355 -17.05 11.41 -23.27
C THR A 355 -18.19 10.39 -23.16
N SER A 356 -17.93 9.12 -23.52
CA SER A 356 -18.84 7.99 -23.29
C SER A 356 -18.05 6.77 -22.84
N LEU A 357 -18.70 5.79 -22.20
CA LEU A 357 -17.99 4.57 -21.75
C LEU A 357 -17.45 3.77 -22.93
N GLY A 358 -18.13 3.77 -24.08
CA GLY A 358 -17.67 3.16 -25.33
C GLY A 358 -16.39 3.80 -25.87
N LYS A 359 -16.23 5.13 -25.77
CA LYS A 359 -14.97 5.83 -26.10
C LYS A 359 -13.83 5.46 -25.14
N LEU A 360 -14.16 4.99 -23.94
CA LEU A 360 -13.22 4.51 -22.92
C LEU A 360 -13.03 2.98 -22.96
N ASN A 361 -13.42 2.34 -24.07
CA ASN A 361 -13.27 0.90 -24.32
C ASN A 361 -14.05 -0.02 -23.36
N TYR A 362 -15.14 0.46 -22.75
CA TYR A 362 -16.08 -0.43 -22.06
C TYR A 362 -16.85 -1.27 -23.09
N LYS A 363 -17.27 -2.47 -22.68
CA LYS A 363 -18.08 -3.35 -23.52
C LYS A 363 -19.47 -2.76 -23.74
N ALA A 364 -20.11 -3.13 -24.86
CA ALA A 364 -21.49 -2.74 -25.13
C ALA A 364 -22.42 -3.20 -24.00
N GLY A 365 -23.26 -2.30 -23.48
CA GLY A 365 -24.12 -2.60 -22.33
C GLY A 365 -24.60 -1.37 -21.56
N SER A 366 -25.27 -1.63 -20.44
CA SER A 366 -25.71 -0.60 -19.50
C SER A 366 -24.99 -0.77 -18.17
N TYR A 367 -24.76 0.34 -17.48
CA TYR A 367 -23.91 0.41 -16.30
C TYR A 367 -24.58 1.24 -15.22
N LYS A 368 -24.41 0.79 -13.97
CA LYS A 368 -24.69 1.57 -12.77
C LYS A 368 -23.41 2.32 -12.40
N VAL A 369 -23.53 3.62 -12.15
CA VAL A 369 -22.39 4.48 -11.84
C VAL A 369 -22.61 5.17 -10.51
N TYR A 370 -21.65 5.06 -9.61
CA TYR A 370 -21.63 5.73 -8.32
C TYR A 370 -20.44 6.68 -8.26
N ASP A 371 -20.71 7.97 -8.04
CA ASP A 371 -19.67 8.97 -7.84
C ASP A 371 -19.17 8.91 -6.39
N VAL A 372 -17.89 8.61 -6.25
CA VAL A 372 -17.26 8.16 -5.00
C VAL A 372 -17.10 9.30 -3.99
N PHE A 373 -16.76 10.50 -4.45
CA PHE A 373 -16.52 11.65 -3.55
C PHE A 373 -17.76 12.50 -3.31
N SER A 374 -18.70 12.54 -4.27
CA SER A 374 -20.00 13.19 -4.03
C SER A 374 -21.04 12.27 -3.39
N GLU A 375 -20.72 10.97 -3.28
CA GLU A 375 -21.57 9.92 -2.71
C GLU A 375 -22.94 9.81 -3.40
N LYS A 376 -22.94 9.94 -4.73
CA LYS A 376 -24.18 9.99 -5.52
C LYS A 376 -24.26 8.84 -6.50
N LEU A 377 -25.41 8.17 -6.48
CA LEU A 377 -25.80 7.28 -7.56
C LEU A 377 -26.19 8.11 -8.78
N MET A 378 -25.48 7.90 -9.88
CA MET A 378 -25.76 8.56 -11.16
C MET A 378 -26.89 7.83 -11.90
N PRO A 379 -27.62 8.50 -12.80
CA PRO A 379 -28.52 7.84 -13.74
C PRO A 379 -27.79 6.72 -14.50
N GLY A 380 -28.50 5.64 -14.83
CA GLY A 380 -27.93 4.53 -15.59
C GLY A 380 -27.36 5.02 -16.92
N LEU A 381 -26.15 4.55 -17.27
CA LEU A 381 -25.44 4.93 -18.49
C LEU A 381 -25.30 3.73 -19.42
N SER A 382 -25.67 3.88 -20.70
CA SER A 382 -25.23 2.92 -21.72
C SER A 382 -23.80 3.24 -22.17
N ASP A 383 -23.13 2.28 -22.81
CA ASP A 383 -21.82 2.49 -23.41
C ASP A 383 -21.80 3.63 -24.44
N THR A 384 -22.91 3.83 -25.14
CA THR A 384 -23.08 4.87 -26.17
C THR A 384 -23.55 6.21 -25.64
N THR A 385 -23.99 6.30 -24.38
CA THR A 385 -24.50 7.54 -23.80
C THR A 385 -23.34 8.50 -23.55
N ASP A 386 -23.36 9.67 -24.19
CA ASP A 386 -22.43 10.75 -23.85
C ASP A 386 -22.79 11.33 -22.46
N PHE A 387 -21.78 11.56 -21.63
CA PHE A 387 -21.89 12.20 -20.33
C PHE A 387 -20.81 13.28 -20.18
N THR A 388 -21.06 14.22 -19.28
CA THR A 388 -20.11 15.29 -18.94
C THR A 388 -19.78 15.25 -17.45
N VAL A 389 -18.50 15.22 -17.12
CA VAL A 389 -17.98 15.41 -15.76
C VAL A 389 -17.33 16.79 -15.65
N SER A 390 -17.54 17.47 -14.51
CA SER A 390 -16.89 18.75 -14.21
C SER A 390 -15.73 18.49 -13.27
N ILE A 391 -14.50 18.70 -13.72
CA ILE A 391 -13.29 18.34 -12.98
C ILE A 391 -12.54 19.61 -12.61
N ASN A 392 -12.29 19.83 -11.31
CA ASN A 392 -11.52 20.97 -10.84
C ASN A 392 -10.03 20.87 -11.24
N PRO A 393 -9.30 21.99 -11.36
CA PRO A 393 -7.84 22.00 -11.54
C PRO A 393 -7.14 21.16 -10.46
N SER A 394 -6.17 20.32 -10.85
CA SER A 394 -5.49 19.37 -9.95
C SER A 394 -6.39 18.40 -9.17
N GLY A 395 -7.67 18.32 -9.54
CA GLY A 395 -8.69 17.50 -8.89
C GLY A 395 -9.09 16.28 -9.72
N VAL A 396 -9.98 15.48 -9.13
CA VAL A 396 -10.53 14.28 -9.74
C VAL A 396 -12.05 14.20 -9.64
N VAL A 397 -12.65 13.51 -10.60
CA VAL A 397 -13.94 12.83 -10.45
C VAL A 397 -13.68 11.34 -10.47
N MET A 398 -14.13 10.61 -9.45
CA MET A 398 -13.92 9.17 -9.31
C MET A 398 -15.25 8.43 -9.30
N TRP A 399 -15.39 7.45 -10.19
CA TRP A 399 -16.58 6.64 -10.34
C TRP A 399 -16.29 5.17 -10.03
N TYR A 400 -17.22 4.53 -9.32
CA TYR A 400 -17.36 3.08 -9.28
C TYR A 400 -18.45 2.66 -10.26
N ILE A 401 -18.14 1.71 -11.15
CA ILE A 401 -18.96 1.33 -12.29
C ILE A 401 -19.23 -0.17 -12.26
N SER A 402 -20.51 -0.54 -12.25
CA SER A 402 -20.95 -1.94 -12.30
C SER A 402 -21.78 -2.22 -13.55
N PRO A 403 -21.50 -3.28 -14.32
CA PRO A 403 -22.34 -3.67 -15.44
C PRO A 403 -23.72 -4.12 -14.95
N LEU A 404 -24.77 -3.59 -15.56
CA LEU A 404 -26.13 -4.10 -15.40
C LEU A 404 -26.26 -5.35 -16.27
N VAL A 405 -26.25 -6.53 -15.65
CA VAL A 405 -26.53 -7.78 -16.36
C VAL A 405 -27.98 -7.73 -16.87
N PRO A 406 -28.24 -7.97 -18.17
CA PRO A 406 -29.61 -8.07 -18.67
C PRO A 406 -30.38 -9.14 -17.89
N LEU A 407 -31.64 -8.87 -17.54
CA LEU A 407 -32.53 -9.79 -16.81
C LEU A 407 -32.74 -11.17 -17.50
N SER A 408 -32.17 -11.39 -18.69
CA SER A 408 -32.42 -12.56 -19.53
C SER A 408 -31.61 -13.83 -19.19
N PHE A 409 -30.91 -13.90 -18.06
CA PHE A 409 -30.27 -15.15 -17.58
C PHE A 409 -30.73 -15.62 -16.19
N ARG A 410 -31.80 -15.04 -15.64
CA ARG A 410 -32.55 -15.65 -14.52
C ARG A 410 -33.79 -16.40 -15.04
N GLN A 411 -33.60 -17.35 -15.94
CA GLN A 411 -34.62 -18.36 -16.25
C GLN A 411 -33.94 -19.70 -16.50
N ASN A 412 -33.72 -20.45 -15.41
CA ASN A 412 -33.88 -21.90 -15.29
C ASN A 412 -33.29 -22.41 -13.97
N TYR A 413 -33.87 -21.98 -12.85
CA TYR A 413 -33.99 -22.88 -11.70
C TYR A 413 -35.46 -22.90 -11.32
N ARG A 414 -36.09 -24.04 -11.60
CA ARG A 414 -37.45 -24.35 -11.14
C ARG A 414 -37.52 -24.15 -9.63
N VAL A 415 -38.58 -23.46 -9.23
CA VAL A 415 -39.05 -23.40 -7.85
C VAL A 415 -39.30 -24.82 -7.36
N SER A 416 -38.50 -25.30 -6.41
CA SER A 416 -39.01 -26.20 -5.37
C SER A 416 -39.07 -25.40 -4.08
N SER A 417 -40.30 -25.09 -3.70
CA SER A 417 -40.67 -24.47 -2.44
C SER A 417 -40.05 -25.18 -1.25
N LEU A 418 -39.33 -24.46 -0.41
CA LEU A 418 -39.22 -24.75 1.02
C LEU A 418 -38.96 -23.41 1.74
N HIS A 419 -39.80 -23.15 2.74
CA HIS A 419 -39.75 -21.97 3.60
C HIS A 419 -38.39 -21.81 4.31
N GLY A 420 -37.94 -20.57 4.44
CA GLY A 420 -36.82 -20.19 5.29
C GLY A 420 -36.33 -18.80 4.93
N GLY A 421 -36.80 -17.78 5.65
CA GLY A 421 -36.38 -16.39 5.44
C GLY A 421 -34.90 -16.18 5.78
N LEU A 422 -34.22 -15.37 4.97
CA LEU A 422 -32.97 -14.72 5.33
C LEU A 422 -32.84 -13.44 4.52
N GLU A 423 -32.84 -12.32 5.24
CA GLU A 423 -32.51 -10.99 4.74
C GLU A 423 -31.03 -10.91 4.34
N LEU A 424 -30.75 -10.18 3.25
CA LEU A 424 -29.40 -9.90 2.76
C LEU A 424 -28.85 -8.63 3.45
N PRO A 425 -27.57 -8.56 3.84
CA PRO A 425 -26.98 -7.31 4.30
C PRO A 425 -26.40 -6.53 3.11
N PHE A 426 -26.88 -5.30 2.94
CA PHE A 426 -26.14 -4.22 2.29
C PHE A 426 -25.21 -3.59 3.33
N PRO A 427 -23.93 -3.26 3.03
CA PRO A 427 -23.14 -2.44 3.93
C PRO A 427 -23.34 -0.95 3.60
N LEU A 428 -23.74 -0.22 4.64
CA LEU A 428 -23.57 1.23 4.81
C LEU A 428 -22.10 1.58 5.08
#